data_AF-A0A2V5ZNA0-F1
#
_entry.id   AF-A0A2V5ZNA0-F1
#
_cell.length_a   1.000
_cell.length_b   1.000
_cell.length_c   1.000
_cell.angle_alpha   90.00
_cell.angle_beta   90.00
_cell.angle_gamma   90.00
#
_symmetry.space_group_name_H-M   'P 1'
#
loop_
_entity.id
_entity.type
_entity.pdbx_description
1 polymer ?
#
loop_
_entity_poly.entity_id
_entity_poly.type
_entity_poly.pdbx_seq_one_letter_code
_entity_poly.pdbx_strand_id
1 'polypeptide(L)'
;MSVASSCAIHDFPKPGSHVMQPWENSKRSRQNWISASGWCETFRNRHLQYFLKGYQQKGFRIRRAALVVGSQIDPAKIANPHIRAHALEGQLFRSAMEQTLQDHKVRTDVLLERDAYSTVAARLRQSSHDVERAIQDFGRSAPAKRGPWRAEQKLAVLAALFALG
;
A
#
# COMPACT_ATOMS: atom_id res chain seq x y z
N MET A 1 7.61 -9.53 -12.15
CA MET A 1 6.21 -9.84 -11.79
C MET A 1 5.89 -9.16 -10.47
N SER A 2 5.04 -8.14 -10.47
CA SER A 2 4.68 -7.36 -9.27
C SER A 2 3.32 -7.84 -8.75
N VAL A 3 3.22 -8.09 -7.44
CA VAL A 3 2.00 -8.51 -6.77
C VAL A 3 1.50 -7.32 -5.94
N ALA A 4 0.51 -6.60 -6.46
CA ALA A 4 -0.29 -5.68 -5.66
C ALA A 4 -1.37 -6.50 -4.95
N SER A 5 -1.28 -6.63 -3.63
CA SER A 5 -2.33 -7.25 -2.81
C SER A 5 -3.21 -6.14 -2.24
N SER A 6 -4.33 -5.90 -2.91
CA SER A 6 -5.49 -5.25 -2.31
C SER A 6 -6.27 -6.34 -1.58
N CYS A 7 -6.43 -6.19 -0.26
CA CYS A 7 -7.35 -7.02 0.50
C CYS A 7 -8.61 -6.18 0.70
N ALA A 8 -9.61 -6.39 -0.15
CA ALA A 8 -10.98 -6.11 0.23
C ALA A 8 -11.39 -7.22 1.21
N ILE A 9 -11.57 -6.87 2.48
CA ILE A 9 -12.09 -7.81 3.49
C ILE A 9 -13.52 -8.14 3.07
N HIS A 10 -13.71 -9.33 2.51
CA HIS A 10 -15.00 -9.77 1.96
C HIS A 10 -15.95 -10.36 3.01
N ASP A 11 -15.56 -10.36 4.29
CA ASP A 11 -16.33 -10.96 5.40
C ASP A 11 -16.65 -9.98 6.54
N PHE A 12 -16.88 -8.70 6.23
CA PHE A 12 -17.63 -7.87 7.17
C PHE A 12 -19.12 -8.20 7.02
N PRO A 13 -19.84 -8.54 8.11
CA PRO A 13 -21.28 -8.79 8.02
C PRO A 13 -21.97 -7.56 7.45
N LYS A 14 -22.69 -7.72 6.33
CA LYS A 14 -23.55 -6.65 5.80
C LYS A 14 -24.51 -6.23 6.90
N PRO A 15 -24.61 -4.95 7.28
CA PRO A 15 -25.59 -4.54 8.26
C PRO A 15 -26.97 -4.67 7.62
N GLY A 16 -27.71 -5.68 8.06
CA GLY A 16 -29.16 -5.57 8.14
C GLY A 16 -29.50 -4.34 8.95
N SER A 17 -30.55 -3.64 8.53
CA SER A 17 -31.09 -2.41 9.09
C SER A 17 -31.33 -2.48 10.60
N HIS A 18 -30.29 -2.25 11.39
CA HIS A 18 -30.42 -1.91 12.81
C HIS A 18 -29.33 -0.91 13.18
N VAL A 19 -29.78 0.20 13.76
CA VAL A 19 -29.01 1.33 14.27
C VAL A 19 -27.81 0.83 15.11
N MET A 20 -26.59 1.05 14.62
CA MET A 20 -25.35 0.66 15.31
C MET A 20 -24.94 1.75 16.30
N GLN A 21 -25.13 1.46 17.60
CA GLN A 21 -24.75 2.29 18.76
C GLN A 21 -23.24 2.13 19.10
N PRO A 22 -22.62 3.04 19.88
CA PRO A 22 -21.22 3.45 19.74
C PRO A 22 -20.19 2.38 20.14
N TRP A 23 -19.33 2.03 19.18
CA TRP A 23 -18.35 0.93 19.25
C TRP A 23 -17.03 1.28 19.96
N GLU A 24 -16.87 2.52 20.44
CA GLU A 24 -15.59 3.03 20.94
C GLU A 24 -15.19 2.54 22.35
N ASN A 25 -16.11 1.96 23.13
CA ASN A 25 -15.88 1.76 24.57
C ASN A 25 -15.74 0.31 25.06
N SER A 26 -15.87 -0.71 24.22
CA SER A 26 -15.78 -2.10 24.68
C SER A 26 -14.33 -2.64 24.67
N LYS A 27 -13.88 -3.24 25.79
CA LYS A 27 -12.58 -3.94 25.88
C LYS A 27 -12.43 -5.04 24.81
N ARG A 28 -13.54 -5.67 24.44
CA ARG A 28 -13.62 -6.73 23.42
C ARG A 28 -13.40 -6.18 22.01
N SER A 29 -13.93 -5.00 21.71
CA SER A 29 -13.70 -4.30 20.44
C SER A 29 -12.23 -3.92 20.30
N ARG A 30 -11.61 -3.38 21.35
CA ARG A 30 -10.17 -3.07 21.34
C ARG A 30 -9.31 -4.32 21.16
N GLN A 31 -9.63 -5.41 21.85
CA GLN A 31 -8.89 -6.68 21.71
C GLN A 31 -9.03 -7.28 20.31
N ASN A 32 -10.22 -7.21 19.69
CA ASN A 32 -10.44 -7.70 18.34
C ASN A 32 -9.69 -6.85 17.29
N TRP A 33 -9.66 -5.52 17.47
CA TRP A 33 -8.83 -4.63 16.66
C TRP A 33 -7.35 -4.96 16.81
N ILE A 34 -6.83 -5.08 18.03
CA ILE A 34 -5.42 -5.42 18.29
C ILE A 34 -5.05 -6.78 17.67
N SER A 35 -5.93 -7.78 17.79
CA SER A 35 -5.71 -9.12 17.22
C SER A 35 -5.78 -9.11 15.68
N ALA A 36 -6.72 -8.38 15.09
CA ALA A 36 -6.81 -8.22 13.63
C ALA A 36 -5.61 -7.44 13.06
N SER A 37 -5.19 -6.39 13.76
CA SER A 37 -3.98 -5.61 13.47
C SER A 37 -2.73 -6.47 13.51
N GLY A 38 -2.54 -7.27 14.56
CA GLY A 38 -1.41 -8.20 14.68
C GLY A 38 -1.42 -9.30 13.62
N TRP A 39 -2.60 -9.77 13.21
CA TRP A 39 -2.74 -10.73 12.11
C TRP A 39 -2.40 -10.12 10.74
N CYS A 40 -2.90 -8.91 10.45
CA CYS A 40 -2.59 -8.22 9.19
C CYS A 40 -1.10 -7.90 9.06
N GLU A 41 -0.48 -7.47 10.16
CA GLU A 41 0.95 -7.21 10.25
C GLU A 41 1.76 -8.51 10.02
N THR A 42 1.46 -9.56 10.77
CA THR A 42 2.20 -10.84 10.68
C THR A 42 2.03 -11.51 9.31
N PHE A 43 0.82 -11.55 8.77
CA PHE A 43 0.54 -12.18 7.48
C PHE A 43 1.25 -11.46 6.34
N ARG A 44 1.23 -10.11 6.33
CA ARG A 44 1.81 -9.36 5.21
C ARG A 44 3.32 -9.17 5.30
N ASN A 45 3.87 -9.06 6.52
CA ASN A 45 5.31 -9.10 6.74
C ASN A 45 5.89 -10.42 6.21
N ARG A 46 5.19 -11.54 6.38
CA ARG A 46 5.63 -12.84 5.83
C ARG A 46 5.74 -12.83 4.29
N HIS A 47 4.79 -12.22 3.59
CA HIS A 47 4.81 -12.16 2.12
C HIS A 47 5.92 -11.26 1.59
N LEU A 48 6.10 -10.08 2.19
CA LEU A 48 7.19 -9.18 1.81
C LEU A 48 8.55 -9.81 2.12
N GLN A 49 8.72 -10.41 3.30
CA GLN A 49 9.96 -11.13 3.64
C GLN A 49 10.23 -12.28 2.67
N TYR A 50 9.22 -13.08 2.32
CA TYR A 50 9.36 -14.13 1.32
C TYR A 50 9.81 -13.58 -0.03
N PHE A 51 9.21 -12.47 -0.47
CA PHE A 51 9.59 -11.81 -1.72
C PHE A 51 11.03 -11.29 -1.69
N LEU A 52 11.42 -10.56 -0.63
CA LEU A 52 12.77 -10.03 -0.48
C LEU A 52 13.82 -11.14 -0.45
N LYS A 53 13.57 -12.21 0.34
CA LYS A 53 14.44 -13.39 0.40
C LYS A 53 14.54 -14.09 -0.96
N GLY A 54 13.43 -14.22 -1.69
CA GLY A 54 13.42 -14.84 -3.01
C GLY A 54 14.28 -14.09 -4.04
N TYR A 55 14.32 -12.76 -4.00
CA TYR A 55 15.24 -11.97 -4.84
C TYR A 55 16.69 -12.09 -4.39
N GLN A 56 16.95 -12.07 -3.08
CA GLN A 56 18.29 -12.28 -2.53
C GLN A 56 18.88 -13.63 -2.91
N GLN A 57 18.08 -14.71 -2.84
CA GLN A 57 18.48 -16.06 -3.26
C GLN A 57 18.84 -16.15 -4.75
N LYS A 58 18.25 -15.29 -5.58
CA LYS A 58 18.58 -15.16 -7.01
C LYS A 58 19.77 -14.23 -7.28
N GLY A 59 20.47 -13.77 -6.25
CA GLY A 59 21.62 -12.87 -6.35
C GLY A 59 21.25 -11.39 -6.51
N PHE A 60 19.97 -11.01 -6.42
CA PHE A 60 19.56 -9.62 -6.52
C PHE A 60 19.57 -8.93 -5.16
N ARG A 61 20.16 -7.72 -5.11
CA ARG A 61 20.09 -6.84 -3.95
C ARG A 61 19.08 -5.73 -4.17
N ILE A 62 17.96 -5.78 -3.45
CA ILE A 62 16.98 -4.68 -3.43
C ILE A 62 17.55 -3.56 -2.56
N ARG A 63 17.73 -2.37 -3.13
CA ARG A 63 18.33 -1.21 -2.43
C ARG A 63 17.31 -0.15 -2.03
N ARG A 64 16.24 -0.01 -2.81
CA ARG A 64 15.21 1.00 -2.62
C ARG A 64 13.83 0.41 -2.90
N ALA A 65 12.82 0.99 -2.29
CA ALA A 65 11.41 0.73 -2.53
C ALA A 65 10.62 2.03 -2.35
N ALA A 66 9.46 2.13 -2.99
CA ALA A 66 8.51 3.21 -2.74
C ALA A 66 7.14 2.62 -2.45
N LEU A 67 6.48 3.13 -1.41
CA LEU A 67 5.12 2.76 -1.01
C LEU A 67 4.15 3.84 -1.49
N VAL A 68 3.11 3.45 -2.22
CA VAL A 68 2.04 4.38 -2.63
C VAL A 68 0.90 4.28 -1.64
N VAL A 69 0.47 5.41 -1.07
CA VAL A 69 -0.62 5.48 -0.09
C VAL A 69 -1.68 6.49 -0.53
N GLY A 70 -2.95 6.18 -0.27
CA GLY A 70 -4.06 7.07 -0.64
C GLY A 70 -4.18 8.31 0.25
N SER A 71 -3.65 8.25 1.48
CA SER A 71 -3.73 9.36 2.45
C SER A 71 -2.62 9.26 3.51
N GLN A 72 -2.24 10.41 4.06
CA GLN A 72 -1.36 10.58 5.23
C GLN A 72 -1.99 11.48 6.30
N ILE A 73 -3.32 11.58 6.31
CA ILE A 73 -4.03 12.37 7.32
C ILE A 73 -3.72 11.80 8.71
N ASP A 74 -3.31 12.66 9.62
CA ASP A 74 -3.12 12.33 11.03
C ASP A 74 -4.46 11.87 11.62
N PRO A 75 -4.59 10.60 12.04
CA PRO A 75 -5.85 10.08 12.56
C PRO A 75 -6.33 10.83 13.81
N ALA A 76 -5.43 11.43 14.59
CA ALA A 76 -5.80 12.21 15.78
C ALA A 76 -6.61 13.47 15.44
N LYS A 77 -6.51 13.96 14.19
CA LYS A 77 -7.25 15.13 13.70
C LYS A 77 -8.61 14.79 13.10
N ILE A 78 -8.94 13.50 12.97
CA ILE A 78 -10.18 13.05 12.34
C ILE A 78 -11.26 12.89 13.42
N ALA A 79 -12.30 13.73 13.37
CA ALA A 79 -13.40 13.68 14.33
C ALA A 79 -14.27 12.43 14.17
N ASN A 80 -14.63 12.08 12.93
CA ASN A 80 -15.49 10.94 12.63
C ASN A 80 -14.79 9.62 12.99
N PRO A 81 -15.31 8.84 13.97
CA PRO A 81 -14.67 7.61 14.43
C PRO A 81 -14.40 6.58 13.33
N HIS A 82 -15.31 6.44 12.37
CA HIS A 82 -15.19 5.45 11.29
C HIS A 82 -14.07 5.82 10.32
N ILE A 83 -14.00 7.10 9.93
CA ILE A 83 -12.91 7.60 9.08
C ILE A 83 -11.57 7.51 9.83
N ARG A 84 -11.56 7.81 11.13
CA ARG A 84 -10.37 7.68 11.99
C ARG A 84 -9.87 6.24 12.07
N ALA A 85 -10.77 5.25 12.18
CA ALA A 85 -10.41 3.85 12.19
C ALA A 85 -9.73 3.41 10.88
N HIS A 86 -10.27 3.82 9.72
CA HIS A 86 -9.63 3.55 8.42
C HIS A 86 -8.27 4.24 8.27
N ALA A 87 -8.12 5.46 8.79
CA ALA A 87 -6.83 6.15 8.78
C ALA A 87 -5.79 5.45 9.67
N LEU A 88 -6.19 4.98 10.86
CA LEU A 88 -5.34 4.16 11.74
C LEU A 88 -4.94 2.83 11.08
N GLU A 89 -5.89 2.16 10.42
CA GLU A 89 -5.63 0.94 9.65
C GLU A 89 -4.58 1.18 8.55
N GLY A 90 -4.76 2.24 7.76
CA GLY A 90 -3.79 2.63 6.73
C GLY A 90 -2.41 2.98 7.30
N GLN A 91 -2.36 3.69 8.44
CA GLN A 91 -1.11 4.03 9.12
C GLN A 91 -0.40 2.78 9.66
N LEU A 92 -1.12 1.88 10.31
CA LEU A 92 -0.58 0.61 10.78
C LEU A 92 0.00 -0.19 9.61
N PHE A 93 -0.76 -0.31 8.53
CA PHE A 93 -0.35 -1.05 7.35
C PHE A 93 0.95 -0.51 6.74
N ARG A 94 1.02 0.81 6.56
CA ARG A 94 2.22 1.48 6.05
C ARG A 94 3.42 1.27 6.98
N SER A 95 3.23 1.46 8.29
CA SER A 95 4.33 1.39 9.27
C SER A 95 4.93 -0.03 9.35
N ALA A 96 4.09 -1.07 9.30
CA ALA A 96 4.55 -2.45 9.28
C ALA A 96 5.39 -2.78 8.02
N MET A 97 4.97 -2.26 6.86
CA MET A 97 5.70 -2.42 5.60
C MET A 97 7.03 -1.66 5.60
N GLU A 98 7.04 -0.40 6.07
CA GLU A 98 8.25 0.41 6.24
C GLU A 98 9.24 -0.27 7.17
N GLN A 99 8.78 -0.75 8.33
CA GLN A 99 9.61 -1.46 9.30
C GLN A 99 10.25 -2.71 8.67
N THR A 100 9.48 -3.53 7.98
CA THR A 100 10.00 -4.72 7.31
C THR A 100 11.05 -4.36 6.24
N LEU A 101 10.83 -3.31 5.44
CA LEU A 101 11.81 -2.86 4.45
C LEU A 101 13.09 -2.33 5.12
N GLN A 102 12.94 -1.60 6.23
CA GLN A 102 14.05 -1.07 7.02
C GLN A 102 14.89 -2.19 7.65
N ASP A 103 14.26 -3.23 8.20
CA ASP A 103 14.94 -4.42 8.75
C ASP A 103 15.80 -5.12 7.68
N HIS A 104 15.34 -5.07 6.43
CA HIS A 104 16.07 -5.56 5.27
C HIS A 104 17.04 -4.53 4.63
N LYS A 105 17.25 -3.38 5.29
CA LYS A 105 18.14 -2.28 4.84
C LYS A 105 17.77 -1.72 3.47
N VAL A 106 16.49 -1.76 3.12
CA VAL A 106 15.94 -1.16 1.91
C VAL A 106 15.54 0.27 2.23
N ARG A 107 16.07 1.26 1.49
CA ARG A 107 15.60 2.65 1.63
C ARG A 107 14.17 2.74 1.13
N THR A 108 13.28 3.35 1.90
CA THR A 108 11.86 3.41 1.58
C THR A 108 11.40 4.86 1.48
N ASP A 109 10.77 5.18 0.36
CA ASP A 109 10.07 6.44 0.15
C ASP A 109 8.56 6.21 0.17
N VAL A 110 7.79 7.24 0.51
CA VAL A 110 6.32 7.20 0.49
C VAL A 110 5.81 8.22 -0.52
N LEU A 111 4.91 7.77 -1.40
CA LEU A 111 4.24 8.60 -2.39
C LEU A 111 2.75 8.67 -2.06
N LEU A 112 2.18 9.86 -2.09
CA LEU A 112 0.73 10.03 -2.09
C LEU A 112 0.20 9.72 -3.48
N GLU A 113 -0.86 8.91 -3.58
CA GLU A 113 -1.45 8.50 -4.86
C GLU A 113 -1.80 9.69 -5.75
N ARG A 114 -2.45 10.71 -5.17
CA ARG A 114 -2.85 11.93 -5.88
C ARG A 114 -1.68 12.74 -6.45
N ASP A 115 -0.50 12.63 -5.84
CA ASP A 115 0.71 13.40 -6.18
C ASP A 115 1.76 12.52 -6.87
N ALA A 116 1.49 11.22 -7.07
CA ALA A 116 2.50 10.26 -7.47
C ALA A 116 3.07 10.59 -8.85
N TYR A 117 2.22 10.86 -9.84
CA TYR A 117 2.66 11.15 -11.20
C TYR A 117 3.48 12.43 -11.28
N SER A 118 3.04 13.51 -10.64
CA SER A 118 3.79 14.78 -10.63
C SER A 118 5.13 14.63 -9.89
N THR A 119 5.16 13.88 -8.79
CA THR A 119 6.39 13.62 -8.02
C THR A 119 7.41 12.82 -8.84
N VAL A 120 6.97 11.76 -9.53
CA VAL A 120 7.87 10.96 -10.38
C VAL A 120 8.30 11.76 -11.61
N ALA A 121 7.41 12.50 -12.25
CA ALA A 121 7.73 13.34 -13.39
C ALA A 121 8.80 14.38 -13.05
N ALA A 122 8.67 15.05 -11.90
CA ALA A 122 9.68 15.98 -11.39
C ALA A 122 11.04 15.29 -11.18
N ARG A 123 11.04 14.08 -10.60
CA ARG A 123 12.27 13.29 -10.39
C ARG A 123 12.94 12.89 -11.70
N LEU A 124 12.15 12.51 -12.70
CA LEU A 124 12.63 12.11 -14.03
C LEU A 124 12.94 13.31 -14.96
N ARG A 125 12.62 14.54 -14.54
CA ARG A 125 12.69 15.75 -15.37
C ARG A 125 11.89 15.62 -16.66
N GLN A 126 10.71 15.01 -16.57
CA GLN A 126 9.76 14.81 -17.67
C GLN A 126 8.41 15.45 -17.33
N SER A 127 7.52 15.56 -18.32
CA SER A 127 6.13 15.97 -18.05
C SER A 127 5.33 14.82 -17.45
N SER A 128 4.32 15.12 -16.61
CA SER A 128 3.42 14.09 -16.05
C SER A 128 2.72 13.29 -17.15
N HIS A 129 2.36 13.96 -18.26
CA HIS A 129 1.72 13.32 -19.41
C HIS A 129 2.64 12.30 -20.09
N ASP A 130 3.94 12.59 -20.24
CA ASP A 130 4.86 11.65 -20.89
C ASP A 130 5.11 10.43 -20.02
N VAL A 131 5.22 10.62 -18.71
CA VAL A 131 5.31 9.52 -17.73
C VAL A 131 4.05 8.66 -17.76
N GLU A 132 2.87 9.29 -17.78
CA GLU A 132 1.60 8.58 -17.86
C GLU A 132 1.50 7.75 -19.15
N ARG A 133 1.83 8.36 -20.30
CA ARG A 133 1.85 7.68 -21.60
C ARG A 133 2.79 6.48 -21.58
N ALA A 134 4.02 6.64 -21.09
CA ALA A 134 4.99 5.55 -21.01
C ALA A 134 4.48 4.37 -20.17
N ILE A 135 3.81 4.64 -19.04
CA ILE A 135 3.20 3.59 -18.20
C ILE A 135 2.03 2.91 -18.90
N GLN A 136 1.20 3.67 -19.60
CA GLN A 136 0.08 3.10 -20.38
C GLN A 136 0.60 2.18 -21.49
N ASP A 137 1.62 2.62 -22.24
CA ASP A 137 2.24 1.85 -23.32
C ASP A 137 2.88 0.57 -22.77
N PHE A 138 3.61 0.66 -21.65
CA PHE A 138 4.19 -0.50 -21.00
C PHE A 138 3.13 -1.51 -20.55
N GLY A 139 2.00 -1.03 -20.01
CA GLY A 139 0.87 -1.87 -19.62
C GLY A 139 0.14 -2.52 -20.80
N ARG A 140 0.22 -1.95 -22.01
CA ARG A 140 -0.29 -2.55 -23.25
C ARG A 140 0.68 -3.61 -23.80
N SER A 141 1.98 -3.34 -23.76
CA SER A 141 3.01 -4.25 -24.28
C SER A 141 3.22 -5.49 -23.38
N ALA A 142 2.95 -5.38 -22.08
CA ALA A 142 3.06 -6.48 -21.12
C ALA A 142 1.76 -6.66 -20.31
N PRO A 143 0.66 -7.09 -20.94
CA PRO A 143 -0.64 -7.17 -20.28
C PRO A 143 -0.61 -8.14 -19.10
N ALA A 144 -1.40 -7.84 -18.07
CA ALA A 144 -1.58 -8.76 -16.97
C ALA A 144 -2.40 -9.97 -17.42
N LYS A 145 -2.33 -11.08 -16.67
CA LYS A 145 -3.12 -12.31 -16.95
C LYS A 145 -4.64 -12.06 -17.10
N ARG A 146 -5.15 -10.94 -16.60
CA ARG A 146 -6.57 -10.58 -16.63
C ARG A 146 -6.86 -9.31 -17.45
N GLY A 147 -6.03 -8.99 -18.43
CA GLY A 147 -6.23 -7.87 -19.35
C GLY A 147 -5.36 -6.64 -19.05
N PRO A 148 -5.79 -5.44 -19.46
CA PRO A 148 -5.04 -4.20 -19.27
C PRO A 148 -4.70 -3.96 -17.80
N TRP A 149 -3.62 -3.22 -17.57
CA TRP A 149 -3.20 -2.90 -16.21
C TRP A 149 -4.24 -2.06 -15.47
N ARG A 150 -4.52 -2.47 -14.23
CA ARG A 150 -5.31 -1.70 -13.28
C ARG A 150 -4.53 -0.51 -12.73
N ALA A 151 -5.23 0.42 -12.09
CA ALA A 151 -4.64 1.61 -11.49
C ALA A 151 -3.49 1.26 -10.52
N GLU A 152 -3.68 0.23 -9.68
CA GLU A 152 -2.71 -0.19 -8.69
C GLU A 152 -1.44 -0.78 -9.33
N GLN A 153 -1.58 -1.45 -10.48
CA GLN A 153 -0.43 -1.98 -11.22
C GLN A 153 0.37 -0.86 -11.88
N LYS A 154 -0.31 0.15 -12.42
CA LYS A 154 0.32 1.35 -12.98
C LYS A 154 1.07 2.12 -11.88
N LEU A 155 0.44 2.34 -10.72
CA LEU A 155 1.06 2.99 -9.57
C LEU A 155 2.25 2.19 -9.01
N ALA A 156 2.19 0.86 -9.00
CA ALA A 156 3.31 0.03 -8.57
C ALA A 156 4.54 0.20 -9.48
N VAL A 157 4.35 0.33 -10.80
CA VAL A 157 5.45 0.60 -11.73
C VAL A 157 5.95 2.03 -11.62
N LEU A 158 5.06 2.99 -11.46
CA LEU A 158 5.42 4.38 -11.18
C LEU A 158 6.32 4.49 -9.93
N ALA A 159 5.93 3.82 -8.85
CA ALA A 159 6.72 3.74 -7.62
C ALA A 159 8.06 3.04 -7.82
N ALA A 160 8.10 1.98 -8.64
CA ALA A 160 9.36 1.31 -8.99
C ALA A 160 10.31 2.23 -9.77
N LEU A 161 9.79 3.01 -10.73
CA LEU A 161 10.59 4.01 -11.47
C LEU A 161 11.14 5.09 -10.53
N PHE A 162 10.32 5.58 -9.60
CA PHE A 162 10.76 6.53 -8.58
C PHE A 162 11.92 5.97 -7.73
N ALA A 163 11.79 4.72 -7.28
CA ALA A 163 12.79 4.05 -6.46
C ALA A 163 14.10 3.73 -7.21
N LEU A 164 14.08 3.66 -8.55
CA LEU A 164 15.27 3.43 -9.37
C LEU A 164 16.07 4.70 -9.67
N GLY A 165 15.41 5.86 -9.70
CA GLY A 165 16.06 7.16 -9.95
C GLY A 165 16.82 7.72 -8.76
#